data_AF-G4TTT6-F1
#
_entry.id   AF-G4TTT6-F1
#
_cell.length_a   1.000
_cell.length_b   1.000
_cell.length_c   1.000
_cell.angle_alpha   90.00
_cell.angle_beta   90.00
_cell.angle_gamma   90.00
#
_symmetry.space_group_name_H-M   'P 1'
#
loop_
_entity.id
_entity.type
_entity.pdbx_description
1 polymer ?
#
loop_
_entity_poly.entity_id
_entity_poly.type
_entity_poly.pdbx_seq_one_letter_code
_entity_poly.pdbx_strand_id
1 'polypeptide(L)'
;MDDIPTTTFMLAKSIKFIWNFALVEFLGKLHPVVQREQHHPRVSYELRTLDIMMQTHSAFTVDGEHRHTVPGITLRDIRLAYAVEDILTHFYQTNKLERQSPKYPQLSSLRMSDLEPKKGLPARTSKCIVCGGDHWSTVCPSRFTVKPPIPCELCGGNHWKFACLHYGKWKEMVKRDRVKPGWGRRFGE
;
A
#
# COMPACT_ATOMS: atom_id res chain seq x y z
N MET A 1 -15.65 -23.75 1.77
CA MET A 1 -15.45 -22.83 0.63
C MET A 1 -14.25 -22.01 1.01
N ASP A 2 -13.11 -22.28 0.40
CA ASP A 2 -11.88 -21.55 0.69
C ASP A 2 -11.98 -20.17 0.06
N ASP A 3 -11.87 -19.11 0.87
CA ASP A 3 -11.77 -17.73 0.38
C ASP A 3 -10.47 -17.61 -0.43
N ILE A 4 -10.57 -17.76 -1.74
CA ILE A 4 -9.46 -17.46 -2.64
C ILE A 4 -9.20 -15.96 -2.49
N PRO A 5 -7.99 -15.54 -2.08
CA PRO A 5 -7.68 -14.13 -1.94
C PRO A 5 -7.77 -13.45 -3.32
N THR A 6 -8.85 -12.70 -3.54
CA THR A 6 -9.05 -11.94 -4.77
C THR A 6 -8.06 -10.78 -4.81
N THR A 7 -6.93 -11.00 -5.49
CA THR A 7 -5.95 -9.94 -5.72
C THR A 7 -6.63 -8.87 -6.56
N THR A 8 -6.78 -7.70 -5.96
CA THR A 8 -7.52 -6.60 -6.54
C THR A 8 -6.55 -5.65 -7.24
N PHE A 9 -6.67 -5.52 -8.56
CA PHE A 9 -5.87 -4.58 -9.34
C PHE A 9 -6.44 -3.16 -9.24
N MET A 10 -5.56 -2.17 -9.15
CA MET A 10 -5.92 -0.74 -9.15
C MET A 10 -4.85 0.06 -9.89
N LEU A 11 -5.25 1.19 -10.47
CA LEU A 11 -4.29 2.20 -10.94
C LEU A 11 -3.99 3.15 -9.78
N ALA A 12 -2.72 3.44 -9.53
CA ALA A 12 -2.33 4.33 -8.44
C ALA A 12 -1.20 5.26 -8.86
N LYS A 13 -1.28 6.52 -8.43
CA LYS A 13 -0.20 7.52 -8.60
C LYS A 13 -0.01 8.32 -7.32
N SER A 14 1.25 8.51 -6.94
CA SER A 14 1.65 9.38 -5.84
C SER A 14 2.28 10.64 -6.41
N ILE A 15 1.81 11.80 -5.99
CA ILE A 15 2.20 13.10 -6.53
C ILE A 15 2.65 13.98 -5.38
N LYS A 16 3.89 14.45 -5.41
CA LYS A 16 4.42 15.38 -4.41
C LYS A 16 4.55 16.77 -5.00
N PHE A 17 3.81 17.72 -4.45
CA PHE A 17 3.83 19.12 -4.84
C PHE A 17 4.92 19.86 -4.07
N ILE A 18 5.47 20.93 -4.65
CA ILE A 18 6.41 21.81 -3.91
C ILE A 18 5.66 22.62 -2.85
N TRP A 19 4.41 22.98 -3.13
CA TRP A 19 3.58 23.84 -2.29
C TRP A 19 2.17 23.27 -2.09
N ASN A 20 1.59 23.47 -0.90
CA ASN A 20 0.22 23.02 -0.61
C ASN A 20 -0.83 23.66 -1.52
N PHE A 21 -0.66 24.93 -1.90
CA PHE A 21 -1.63 25.61 -2.77
C PHE A 21 -1.74 24.95 -4.15
N ALA A 22 -0.64 24.40 -4.68
CA ALA A 22 -0.64 23.72 -5.97
C ALA A 22 -1.42 22.40 -5.91
N LEU A 23 -1.39 21.70 -4.77
CA LEU A 23 -2.24 20.54 -4.53
C LEU A 23 -3.72 20.92 -4.54
N VAL A 24 -4.10 21.99 -3.83
CA VAL A 24 -5.49 22.48 -3.80
C VAL A 24 -5.95 22.91 -5.20
N GLU A 25 -5.10 23.63 -5.94
CA GLU A 25 -5.35 24.00 -7.34
C GLU A 25 -5.57 22.76 -8.23
N PHE A 26 -4.74 21.73 -8.07
CA PHE A 26 -4.88 20.46 -8.78
C PHE A 26 -6.23 19.78 -8.47
N LEU A 27 -6.62 19.71 -7.19
CA LEU A 27 -7.91 19.13 -6.79
C LEU A 27 -9.10 19.91 -7.37
N GLY A 28 -9.01 21.25 -7.44
CA GLY A 28 -10.01 22.09 -8.08
C GLY A 28 -10.16 21.78 -9.57
N LYS A 29 -9.06 21.48 -10.28
CA LYS A 29 -9.07 21.06 -11.69
C LYS A 29 -9.55 19.61 -11.88
N LEU A 30 -9.28 18.72 -10.93
CA LEU A 30 -9.68 17.31 -10.99
C LEU A 30 -11.19 17.12 -10.76
N HIS A 31 -11.79 17.91 -9.87
CA HIS A 31 -13.21 17.77 -9.50
C HIS A 31 -14.19 17.75 -10.70
N PRO A 32 -14.18 18.70 -11.64
CA PRO A 32 -15.10 18.68 -12.79
C PRO A 32 -14.87 17.47 -13.71
N VAL A 33 -13.65 16.95 -13.81
CA VAL A 33 -13.34 15.74 -14.59
C VAL A 33 -14.00 14.52 -13.94
N VAL A 34 -13.86 14.37 -12.63
CA VAL A 34 -14.47 13.28 -11.85
C VAL A 34 -15.99 13.29 -11.99
N GLN A 35 -16.62 14.48 -11.93
CA GLN A 35 -18.06 14.63 -12.14
C GLN A 35 -18.49 14.21 -13.55
N ARG A 36 -17.76 14.66 -14.58
CA ARG A 36 -18.04 14.33 -15.98
C ARG A 36 -17.90 12.84 -16.28
N GLU A 37 -16.88 12.18 -15.72
CA GLU A 37 -16.68 10.74 -15.88
C GLU A 37 -17.65 9.90 -15.03
N GLN A 38 -18.39 10.53 -14.10
CA GLN A 38 -19.21 9.85 -13.09
C GLN A 38 -18.44 8.71 -12.39
N HIS A 39 -17.17 8.99 -12.07
CA HIS A 39 -16.24 8.00 -11.55
C HIS A 39 -15.31 8.63 -10.52
N HIS A 40 -15.47 8.22 -9.25
CA HIS A 40 -14.79 8.86 -8.12
C HIS A 40 -13.54 8.07 -7.73
N PRO A 41 -12.33 8.63 -7.91
CA PRO A 41 -11.11 7.99 -7.43
C PRO A 41 -11.06 8.07 -5.90
N ARG A 42 -10.38 7.12 -5.28
CA ARG A 42 -9.98 7.25 -3.88
C ARG A 42 -8.78 8.20 -3.81
N VAL A 43 -8.96 9.32 -3.14
CA VAL A 43 -7.93 10.33 -2.96
C VAL A 43 -7.52 10.38 -1.50
N SER A 44 -6.22 10.33 -1.24
CA SER A 44 -5.63 10.56 0.08
C SER A 44 -4.53 11.60 -0.08
N TYR A 45 -4.48 12.58 0.83
CA TYR A 45 -3.39 13.54 0.81
C TYR A 45 -2.86 13.79 2.22
N GLU A 46 -1.56 14.04 2.29
CA GLU A 46 -0.85 14.40 3.50
C GLU A 46 0.15 15.50 3.17
N LEU A 47 -0.07 16.68 3.77
CA LEU A 47 0.71 17.89 3.51
C LEU A 47 0.73 18.23 2.00
N ARG A 48 1.85 17.93 1.34
CA ARG A 48 2.12 18.20 -0.07
C ARG A 48 2.03 16.96 -0.96
N THR A 49 1.72 15.80 -0.38
CA THR A 49 1.66 14.53 -1.10
C THR A 49 0.21 14.15 -1.34
N LEU A 50 -0.08 13.75 -2.56
CA LEU A 50 -1.39 13.31 -3.03
C LEU A 50 -1.26 11.90 -3.60
N ASP A 51 -1.92 10.94 -2.98
CA ASP A 51 -2.10 9.59 -3.50
C ASP A 51 -3.49 9.50 -4.16
N ILE A 52 -3.52 9.16 -5.45
CA ILE A 52 -4.75 8.92 -6.21
C ILE A 52 -4.79 7.44 -6.57
N MET A 53 -5.87 6.77 -6.20
CA MET A 53 -6.14 5.37 -6.50
C MET A 53 -7.45 5.25 -7.27
N MET A 54 -7.43 4.55 -8.39
CA MET A 54 -8.57 4.38 -9.28
C MET A 54 -8.90 2.89 -9.40
N GLN A 55 -10.15 2.59 -9.10
CA GLN A 55 -10.72 1.27 -9.24
C GLN A 55 -12.23 1.37 -9.38
N THR A 56 -12.82 0.50 -10.19
CA THR A 56 -14.28 0.34 -10.28
C THR A 56 -14.73 -0.81 -9.38
N HIS A 57 -15.38 -0.48 -8.25
CA HIS A 57 -15.94 -1.49 -7.33
C HIS A 57 -17.18 -2.21 -7.89
N SER A 58 -17.88 -1.59 -8.84
CA SER A 58 -19.06 -2.14 -9.51
C SER A 58 -18.74 -2.84 -10.84
N ALA A 59 -17.46 -3.09 -11.13
CA ALA A 59 -17.08 -3.91 -12.28
C ALA A 59 -17.65 -5.32 -12.11
N PHE A 60 -18.01 -5.95 -13.22
CA PHE A 60 -18.56 -7.31 -13.21
C PHE A 60 -17.85 -8.17 -14.25
N THR A 61 -17.70 -9.45 -13.91
CA THR A 61 -17.32 -10.51 -14.83
C THR A 61 -18.55 -11.34 -15.16
N VAL A 62 -18.58 -11.88 -16.38
CA VAL A 62 -19.63 -12.79 -16.83
C VAL A 62 -19.04 -14.18 -16.86
N ASP A 63 -19.58 -15.08 -16.04
CA ASP A 63 -19.22 -16.51 -16.02
C ASP A 63 -20.48 -17.31 -16.37
N GLY A 64 -20.59 -17.71 -17.65
CA GLY A 64 -21.83 -18.24 -18.21
C GLY A 64 -22.97 -17.22 -18.17
N GLU A 65 -24.09 -17.57 -17.51
CA GLU A 65 -25.25 -16.68 -17.33
C GLU A 65 -25.17 -15.79 -16.08
N HIS A 66 -24.22 -16.05 -15.18
CA HIS A 66 -24.12 -15.33 -13.91
C HIS A 66 -23.23 -14.10 -14.03
N ARG A 67 -23.68 -13.00 -13.42
CA ARG A 67 -22.89 -11.77 -13.28
C ARG A 67 -22.34 -11.70 -11.86
N HIS A 68 -21.02 -11.69 -11.75
CA HIS A 68 -20.33 -11.52 -10.47
C HIS A 68 -19.70 -10.14 -10.42
N THR A 69 -20.01 -9.37 -9.38
CA THR A 69 -19.33 -8.09 -9.13
C THR A 69 -17.93 -8.39 -8.62
N VAL A 70 -16.93 -8.12 -9.46
CA VAL A 70 -15.51 -8.29 -9.14
C VAL A 70 -14.84 -6.94 -9.30
N PRO A 71 -14.44 -6.28 -8.20
CA PRO A 71 -13.76 -4.99 -8.26
C PRO A 71 -12.54 -5.06 -9.19
N GLY A 72 -12.41 -4.11 -10.11
CA GLY A 72 -11.39 -4.17 -11.15
C GLY A 72 -11.14 -2.84 -11.86
N ILE A 73 -10.20 -2.87 -12.80
CA ILE A 73 -9.87 -1.73 -13.65
C ILE A 73 -10.80 -1.74 -14.86
N THR A 74 -11.46 -0.63 -15.14
CA THR A 74 -12.32 -0.44 -16.32
C THR A 74 -11.82 0.70 -17.22
N LEU A 75 -12.48 0.89 -18.36
CA LEU A 75 -12.21 2.03 -19.24
C LEU A 75 -12.46 3.40 -18.57
N ARG A 76 -13.27 3.47 -17.51
CA ARG A 76 -13.46 4.73 -16.75
C ARG A 76 -12.21 5.06 -15.93
N ASP A 77 -11.60 4.06 -15.32
CA ASP A 77 -10.33 4.21 -14.59
C ASP A 77 -9.22 4.71 -15.53
N ILE A 78 -9.12 4.12 -16.73
CA ILE A 78 -8.11 4.49 -17.72
C ILE A 78 -8.33 5.93 -18.21
N ARG A 79 -9.56 6.32 -18.57
CA ARG A 79 -9.87 7.70 -19.01
C ARG A 79 -9.58 8.72 -17.92
N LEU A 80 -9.95 8.42 -16.68
CA LEU A 80 -9.66 9.30 -15.55
C LEU A 80 -8.15 9.43 -15.31
N ALA A 81 -7.38 8.33 -15.47
CA ALA A 81 -5.93 8.36 -15.36
C ALA A 81 -5.29 9.25 -16.42
N TYR A 82 -5.72 9.18 -17.67
CA TYR A 82 -5.26 10.10 -18.73
C TYR A 82 -5.58 11.56 -18.39
N ALA A 83 -6.82 11.84 -17.96
CA ALA A 83 -7.21 13.21 -17.60
C ALA A 83 -6.41 13.75 -16.39
N VAL A 84 -6.02 12.89 -15.45
CA VAL A 84 -5.10 13.25 -14.35
C VAL A 84 -3.73 13.67 -14.90
N GLU A 85 -3.17 12.94 -15.86
CA GLU A 85 -1.89 13.30 -16.50
C GLU A 85 -1.97 14.61 -17.28
N ASP A 86 -3.07 14.84 -17.99
CA ASP A 86 -3.29 16.08 -18.72
C ASP A 86 -3.30 17.29 -17.77
N ILE A 87 -3.99 17.17 -16.62
CA ILE A 87 -3.98 18.21 -15.59
C ILE A 87 -2.55 18.41 -15.04
N LEU A 88 -1.83 17.32 -14.76
CA LEU A 88 -0.46 17.37 -14.22
C LEU A 88 0.53 18.02 -15.18
N THR A 89 0.32 17.93 -16.49
CA THR A 89 1.17 18.55 -17.51
C THR A 89 1.41 20.03 -17.24
N HIS A 90 0.38 20.77 -16.83
CA HIS A 90 0.50 22.17 -16.42
C HIS A 90 1.41 22.36 -15.19
N PHE A 91 1.33 21.47 -14.21
CA PHE A 91 2.14 21.53 -12.98
C PHE A 91 3.60 21.13 -13.22
N TYR A 92 3.87 20.24 -14.19
CA TYR A 92 5.22 19.94 -14.66
C TYR A 92 5.85 21.18 -15.33
N GLN A 93 5.13 21.81 -16.27
CA GLN A 93 5.63 22.97 -17.01
C GLN A 93 5.92 24.18 -16.10
N THR A 94 5.16 24.33 -15.02
CA THR A 94 5.31 25.42 -14.05
C THR A 94 6.25 25.07 -12.89
N ASN A 95 6.93 23.92 -12.94
CA ASN A 95 7.82 23.42 -11.88
C ASN A 95 7.16 23.43 -10.49
N LYS A 96 5.86 23.09 -10.42
CA LYS A 96 5.12 23.02 -9.14
C LYS A 96 5.19 21.63 -8.49
N LEU A 97 5.84 20.67 -9.14
CA LEU A 97 6.00 19.29 -8.66
C LEU A 97 7.44 19.04 -8.22
N GLU A 98 7.59 18.33 -7.11
CA GLU A 98 8.89 17.86 -6.67
C GLU A 98 9.37 16.73 -7.59
N ARG A 99 10.67 16.69 -7.90
CA ARG A 99 11.27 15.63 -8.72
C ARG A 99 11.01 14.29 -8.05
N GLN A 100 10.14 13.47 -8.64
CA GLN A 100 9.59 12.31 -7.96
C GLN A 100 10.60 11.15 -7.93
N SER A 101 10.70 10.48 -6.77
CA SER A 101 11.01 9.05 -6.75
C SER A 101 9.67 8.30 -6.80
N PRO A 102 9.48 7.35 -7.72
CA PRO A 102 8.20 6.67 -7.85
C PRO A 102 7.93 5.83 -6.60
N LYS A 103 6.88 6.18 -5.85
CA LYS A 103 6.39 5.38 -4.70
C LYS A 103 5.82 4.03 -5.14
N TYR A 104 5.19 4.02 -6.32
CA TYR A 104 4.64 2.81 -6.96
C TYR A 104 5.54 2.41 -8.13
N PRO A 105 5.75 1.09 -8.35
CA PRO A 105 6.53 0.63 -9.49
C PRO A 105 5.88 1.12 -10.79
N GLN A 106 6.69 1.68 -11.69
CA GLN A 106 6.23 2.13 -13.00
C GLN A 106 5.97 0.90 -13.88
N LEU A 107 4.89 0.92 -14.67
CA LEU A 107 4.57 -0.18 -15.59
C LEU A 107 5.70 -0.47 -16.58
N SER A 108 6.45 0.56 -16.99
CA SER A 108 7.64 0.41 -17.84
C SER A 108 8.76 -0.44 -17.23
N SER A 109 8.76 -0.59 -15.90
CA SER A 109 9.70 -1.44 -15.17
C SER A 109 9.17 -2.83 -14.83
N LEU A 110 7.86 -3.06 -15.04
CA LEU A 110 7.22 -4.34 -14.76
C LEU A 110 7.20 -5.16 -16.06
N ARG A 111 7.86 -6.32 -16.06
CA ARG A 111 7.63 -7.30 -17.12
C ARG A 111 6.24 -7.88 -16.93
N MET A 112 5.55 -8.28 -17.99
CA MET A 112 4.25 -8.97 -17.88
C MET A 112 4.33 -10.20 -16.95
N SER A 113 5.50 -10.85 -16.90
CA SER A 113 5.80 -11.94 -15.95
C SER A 113 5.79 -11.52 -14.47
N ASP A 114 6.03 -10.24 -14.17
CA ASP A 114 5.96 -9.70 -12.81
C ASP A 114 4.53 -9.39 -12.36
N LEU A 115 3.60 -9.30 -13.32
CA LEU A 115 2.16 -9.09 -13.10
C LEU A 115 1.39 -10.40 -12.94
N GLU A 116 1.99 -11.54 -13.31
CA GLU A 116 1.41 -12.83 -12.94
C GLU A 116 1.25 -12.86 -11.43
N PRO A 117 0.09 -13.33 -10.91
CA PRO A 117 -0.08 -13.48 -9.48
C PRO A 117 1.06 -14.35 -9.00
N LYS A 118 2.06 -13.72 -8.35
CA LYS A 118 3.22 -14.42 -7.81
C LYS A 118 2.60 -15.48 -6.93
N LYS A 119 2.68 -16.75 -7.36
CA LYS A 119 2.35 -17.91 -6.52
C LYS A 119 2.97 -17.57 -5.18
N GLY A 120 2.12 -17.29 -4.18
CA GLY A 120 2.51 -16.50 -3.02
C GLY A 120 3.88 -16.97 -2.55
N LEU A 121 4.81 -16.03 -2.32
CA LEU A 121 6.17 -16.33 -1.81
C LEU A 121 6.04 -17.58 -0.93
N PRO A 122 6.68 -18.71 -1.30
CA PRO A 122 6.35 -20.02 -0.76
C PRO A 122 6.15 -19.85 0.73
N ALA A 123 4.92 -20.11 1.20
CA ALA A 123 4.49 -19.76 2.55
C ALA A 123 5.66 -20.03 3.48
N ARG A 124 6.26 -18.96 4.03
CA ARG A 124 7.57 -19.00 4.72
C ARG A 124 7.64 -20.33 5.44
N THR A 125 8.47 -21.26 4.94
CA THR A 125 8.48 -22.63 5.44
C THR A 125 8.55 -22.52 6.96
N SER A 126 7.58 -23.10 7.65
CA SER A 126 7.35 -23.02 9.09
C SER A 126 8.46 -23.63 9.94
N LYS A 127 9.67 -23.77 9.37
CA LYS A 127 10.85 -24.24 10.04
C LYS A 127 11.31 -23.18 11.02
N CYS A 128 11.45 -23.62 12.25
CA CYS A 128 11.96 -22.84 13.36
C CYS A 128 13.34 -22.28 13.01
N ILE A 129 13.53 -20.96 13.07
CA ILE A 129 14.84 -20.35 12.77
C ILE A 129 15.91 -20.69 13.81
N VAL A 130 15.49 -21.25 14.95
CA VAL A 130 16.37 -21.61 16.06
C VAL A 130 16.95 -23.01 15.85
N CYS A 131 16.13 -23.99 15.45
CA CYS A 131 16.54 -25.40 15.39
C CYS A 131 16.20 -26.11 14.07
N GLY A 132 15.54 -25.45 13.12
CA GLY A 132 15.14 -26.00 11.83
C GLY A 132 13.93 -26.93 11.83
N GLY A 133 13.32 -27.22 12.98
CA GLY A 133 12.16 -28.13 13.11
C GLY A 133 10.80 -27.49 12.80
N ASP A 134 9.75 -28.30 12.71
CA ASP A 134 8.39 -27.84 12.34
C ASP A 134 7.61 -27.28 13.54
N HIS A 135 8.02 -26.09 13.99
CA HIS A 135 7.30 -25.31 15.00
C HIS A 135 7.65 -23.82 14.91
N TRP A 136 6.82 -22.99 15.54
CA TRP A 136 7.08 -21.55 15.62
C TRP A 136 8.32 -21.27 16.47
N SER A 137 9.21 -20.39 16.02
CA SER A 137 10.43 -20.03 16.77
C SER A 137 10.16 -19.53 18.19
N THR A 138 8.98 -18.95 18.42
CA THR A 138 8.53 -18.52 19.75
C THR A 138 8.18 -19.68 20.68
N VAL A 139 7.94 -20.90 20.22
CA VAL A 139 7.71 -22.08 21.08
C VAL A 139 8.90 -23.03 21.13
N CYS A 140 9.98 -22.70 20.44
CA CYS A 140 11.17 -23.55 20.39
C CYS A 140 11.80 -23.68 21.79
N PRO A 141 11.97 -24.90 22.33
CA PRO A 141 12.64 -25.09 23.62
C PRO A 141 14.11 -24.63 23.55
N SER A 142 14.75 -24.77 22.39
CA SER A 142 16.13 -24.36 22.16
C SER A 142 16.33 -22.84 22.03
N ARG A 143 15.26 -22.03 22.11
CA ARG A 143 15.35 -20.56 21.97
C ARG A 143 16.19 -19.87 23.06
N PHE A 144 16.44 -20.55 24.18
CA PHE A 144 17.27 -20.04 25.26
C PHE A 144 18.71 -20.59 25.23
N THR A 145 18.94 -21.68 24.49
CA THR A 145 20.24 -22.35 24.42
C THR A 145 21.02 -21.99 23.15
N VAL A 146 20.33 -21.88 22.01
CA VAL A 146 20.94 -21.47 20.74
C VAL A 146 20.96 -19.95 20.65
N LYS A 147 22.16 -19.37 20.53
CA LYS A 147 22.34 -17.92 20.39
C LYS A 147 22.10 -17.46 18.95
N PRO A 148 21.49 -16.28 18.72
CA PRO A 148 21.36 -15.74 17.38
C PRO A 148 22.74 -15.34 16.81
N PRO A 149 22.91 -15.29 15.48
CA PRO A 149 24.16 -14.85 14.85
C PRO A 149 24.42 -13.35 15.04
N ILE A 150 23.37 -12.56 15.31
CA ILE A 150 23.44 -11.12 15.49
C ILE A 150 22.87 -10.79 16.88
N PRO A 151 23.54 -9.93 17.68
CA PRO A 151 23.03 -9.51 18.98
C PRO A 151 21.69 -8.79 18.85
N CYS A 152 20.92 -8.78 19.94
CA CYS A 152 19.60 -8.18 19.95
C CYS A 152 19.67 -6.66 19.72
N GLU A 153 19.04 -6.17 18.66
CA GLU A 153 18.95 -4.74 18.33
C GLU A 153 18.29 -3.88 19.43
N LEU A 154 17.49 -4.49 20.32
CA LEU A 154 16.74 -3.76 21.34
C LEU A 154 17.57 -3.45 22.61
N CYS A 155 18.53 -4.31 22.95
CA CYS A 155 19.28 -4.18 24.20
C CYS A 155 20.76 -4.61 24.10
N GLY A 156 21.24 -5.01 22.93
CA GLY A 156 22.60 -5.48 22.69
C GLY A 156 22.92 -6.89 23.20
N GLY A 157 21.97 -7.57 23.86
CA GLY A 157 22.21 -8.89 24.46
C GLY A 157 22.23 -10.06 23.47
N ASN A 158 22.81 -11.19 23.89
CA ASN A 158 22.91 -12.42 23.10
C ASN A 158 21.67 -13.32 23.24
N HIS A 159 20.52 -12.85 22.76
CA HIS A 159 19.27 -13.61 22.71
C HIS A 159 18.44 -13.25 21.47
N TRP A 160 17.57 -14.17 21.04
CA TRP A 160 16.66 -13.90 19.93
C TRP A 160 15.74 -12.72 20.22
N LYS A 161 15.44 -11.89 19.21
CA LYS A 161 14.63 -10.66 19.36
C LYS A 161 13.28 -10.91 20.06
N PHE A 162 12.62 -12.03 19.78
CA PHE A 162 11.34 -12.40 20.40
C PHE A 162 11.46 -12.90 21.85
N ALA A 163 12.67 -13.19 22.34
CA ALA A 163 12.96 -13.53 23.73
C ALA A 163 13.47 -12.34 24.55
N CYS A 164 13.61 -11.16 23.94
CA CYS A 164 14.06 -9.94 24.61
C CYS A 164 13.00 -9.41 25.59
N LEU A 165 13.40 -9.02 26.81
CA LEU A 165 12.52 -8.38 27.78
C LEU A 165 11.90 -7.07 27.27
N HIS A 166 12.60 -6.37 26.36
CA HIS A 166 12.11 -5.14 25.74
C HIS A 166 11.16 -5.38 24.55
N TYR A 167 11.01 -6.63 24.10
CA TYR A 167 10.21 -6.96 22.91
C TYR A 167 8.74 -6.58 23.05
N GLY A 168 8.15 -6.79 24.24
CA GLY A 168 6.76 -6.41 24.52
C GLY A 168 6.53 -4.91 24.36
N LYS A 169 7.40 -4.07 24.96
CA LYS A 169 7.32 -2.61 24.85
C LYS A 169 7.52 -2.13 23.42
N TRP A 170 8.50 -2.71 22.71
CA TRP A 170 8.75 -2.40 21.30
C TRP A 170 7.54 -2.73 20.42
N LYS A 171 6.90 -3.89 20.64
CA LYS A 171 5.71 -4.31 19.88
C LYS A 171 4.54 -3.34 20.09
N GLU A 172 4.31 -2.89 21.32
CA GLU A 172 3.26 -1.91 21.61
C GLU A 172 3.58 -0.52 21.03
N MET A 173 4.84 -0.10 21.02
CA MET A 173 5.28 1.13 20.35
C MET A 173 5.03 1.06 18.83
N VAL A 174 5.45 -0.03 18.17
CA VAL A 174 5.23 -0.21 16.73
C VAL A 174 3.75 -0.32 16.39
N LYS A 175 2.94 -0.98 17.22
CA LYS A 175 1.48 -0.98 17.05
C LYS A 175 0.91 0.41 17.17
N ARG A 176 1.31 1.20 18.16
CA ARG A 176 0.86 2.58 18.34
C ARG A 176 1.24 3.45 17.13
N ASP A 177 2.43 3.26 16.57
CA ASP A 177 2.86 4.00 15.38
C ASP A 177 2.16 3.54 14.09
N ARG A 178 1.80 2.26 13.98
CA ARG A 178 0.94 1.76 12.88
C ARG A 178 -0.51 2.20 13.03
N VAL A 179 -0.97 2.38 14.28
CA VAL A 179 -2.25 2.98 14.63
C VAL A 179 -2.04 4.48 14.87
N LYS A 180 -1.43 5.18 13.91
CA LYS A 180 -1.65 6.63 13.85
C LYS A 180 -3.04 6.90 13.26
N PRO A 181 -3.73 7.91 13.81
CA PRO A 181 -5.16 7.88 14.05
C PRO A 181 -5.93 8.49 12.88
N GLY A 182 -7.17 8.07 12.68
CA GLY A 182 -8.14 8.86 11.94
C GLY A 182 -8.17 10.29 12.51
N TRP A 183 -7.76 11.25 11.68
CA TRP A 183 -7.96 12.68 11.94
C TRP A 183 -9.43 13.02 11.69
N GLY A 184 -10.30 12.52 12.56
CA GLY A 184 -11.66 12.97 12.73
C GLY A 184 -11.73 13.92 13.92
N ARG A 185 -11.12 15.11 13.82
CA ARG A 185 -11.52 16.23 14.68
C ARG A 185 -12.42 17.14 13.86
N ARG A 186 -13.73 17.01 14.11
CA ARG A 186 -14.72 18.05 13.81
C ARG A 186 -14.24 19.33 14.50
N PHE A 187 -13.98 20.37 13.72
CA PHE A 187 -14.05 21.73 14.22
C PHE A 187 -15.42 22.27 13.83
N GLY A 188 -16.33 22.21 14.79
CA GLY A 188 -17.45 23.13 15.01
C GLY A 188 -17.50 23.25 16.54
N GLU A 189 -17.60 24.42 17.16
CA GLU A 189 -18.12 25.74 16.77
C GLU A 189 -17.16 26.84 17.21
#